data_AF-A0A1L5KJD8-F1
#
_entry.id   AF-A0A1L5KJD8-F1
#
_cell.length_a   1.000
_cell.length_b   1.000
_cell.length_c   1.000
_cell.angle_alpha   90.00
_cell.angle_beta   90.00
_cell.angle_gamma   90.00
#
_symmetry.space_group_name_H-M   'P 1'
#
loop_
_entity.id
_entity.type
_entity.pdbx_description
1 polymer ?
#
loop_
_entity_poly.entity_id
_entity_poly.type
_entity_poly.pdbx_seq_one_letter_code
_entity_poly.pdbx_strand_id
1 'polypeptide(L)'
;MTPYSVDYGVSVKEKKSLSEAGAQRHPARTARTVASLFDKDSSSLLCTHRPVLPQVMDVLREYLFEGSAEVLPTEDPYLEPGDALVLQVTEGDDPRIVSVERVRAALD
;
A
#
# COMPACT_ATOMS: atom_id res chain seq x y z
N MET A 1 -11.40 -5.74 6.14
CA MET A 1 -10.93 -4.60 6.96
C MET A 1 -11.80 -4.38 8.20
N THR A 2 -13.13 -4.50 8.10
CA THR A 2 -14.07 -4.24 9.20
C THR A 2 -13.76 -4.98 10.52
N PRO A 3 -13.45 -6.29 10.54
CA PRO A 3 -13.11 -6.98 11.79
C PRO A 3 -11.91 -6.33 12.50
N TYR A 4 -10.80 -6.16 11.76
CA TYR A 4 -9.59 -5.49 12.26
C TYR A 4 -9.87 -4.07 12.77
N SER A 5 -10.64 -3.26 12.05
CA SER A 5 -10.96 -1.90 12.49
C SER A 5 -11.79 -1.86 13.78
N VAL A 6 -12.70 -2.83 13.97
CA VAL A 6 -13.53 -2.91 15.18
C VAL A 6 -12.68 -3.38 16.35
N ASP A 7 -11.93 -4.47 16.18
CA ASP A 7 -11.15 -5.10 17.24
C ASP A 7 -10.04 -4.18 17.78
N TYR A 8 -9.42 -3.38 16.90
CA TYR A 8 -8.33 -2.47 17.26
C TYR A 8 -8.75 -1.00 17.35
N GLY A 9 -10.04 -0.68 17.20
CA GLY A 9 -10.56 0.69 17.30
C GLY A 9 -9.99 1.67 16.25
N VAL A 10 -9.62 1.18 15.07
CA VAL A 10 -9.00 1.99 14.00
C VAL A 10 -10.06 2.49 13.03
N SER A 11 -10.09 3.80 12.76
CA SER A 11 -11.05 4.37 11.80
C SER A 11 -10.72 3.96 10.36
N VAL A 12 -11.71 3.46 9.62
CA VAL A 12 -11.59 3.22 8.17
C VAL A 12 -11.98 4.49 7.41
N LYS A 13 -11.11 4.95 6.51
CA LYS A 13 -11.39 6.09 5.61
C LYS A 13 -11.48 5.60 4.18
N GLU A 14 -12.68 5.66 3.61
CA GLU A 14 -12.88 5.32 2.21
C GLU A 14 -12.31 6.40 1.28
N LYS A 15 -11.67 5.97 0.20
CA LYS A 15 -11.07 6.85 -0.81
C LYS A 15 -11.52 6.42 -2.19
N LYS A 16 -12.36 7.23 -2.84
CA LYS A 16 -12.83 6.95 -4.21
C LYS A 16 -11.68 6.79 -5.22
N SER A 17 -10.55 7.46 -5.01
CA SER A 17 -9.33 7.34 -5.81
C SER A 17 -8.68 5.95 -5.77
N LEU A 18 -9.01 5.11 -4.78
CA LEU A 18 -8.52 3.75 -4.63
C LEU A 18 -9.54 2.69 -5.08
N SER A 19 -10.71 3.11 -5.59
CA SER A 19 -11.62 2.19 -6.29
C SER A 19 -11.09 1.86 -7.69
N GLU A 20 -11.45 0.71 -8.25
CA GLU A 20 -11.05 0.32 -9.61
C GLU A 20 -11.38 1.42 -10.64
N ALA A 21 -12.64 1.86 -10.64
CA ALA A 21 -13.11 2.89 -11.56
C ALA A 21 -12.50 4.27 -11.26
N GLY A 22 -12.14 4.55 -10.01
CA GLY A 22 -11.44 5.77 -9.62
C GLY A 22 -10.00 5.79 -10.10
N ALA A 23 -9.28 4.69 -9.92
CA ALA A 23 -7.90 4.53 -10.37
C ALA A 23 -7.79 4.52 -11.90
N GLN A 24 -8.73 3.89 -12.58
CA GLN A 24 -8.80 3.92 -14.04
C GLN A 24 -9.04 5.34 -14.58
N ARG A 25 -9.99 6.09 -14.01
CA ARG A 25 -10.34 7.44 -14.50
C ARG A 25 -9.33 8.50 -14.09
N HIS A 26 -8.71 8.36 -12.92
CA HIS A 26 -7.89 9.40 -12.30
C HIS A 26 -6.63 8.82 -11.63
N PRO A 27 -5.72 8.18 -12.38
CA PRO A 27 -4.55 7.48 -11.82
C PRO A 27 -3.64 8.40 -11.01
N ALA A 28 -3.48 9.66 -11.42
CA ALA A 28 -2.71 10.65 -10.65
C ALA A 28 -3.29 10.93 -9.25
N ARG A 29 -4.62 10.83 -9.07
CA ARG A 29 -5.24 10.97 -7.74
C ARG A 29 -5.00 9.74 -6.87
N THR A 30 -4.96 8.55 -7.48
CA THR A 30 -4.55 7.31 -6.81
C THR A 30 -3.13 7.43 -6.31
N ALA A 31 -2.19 7.82 -7.19
CA ALA A 31 -0.78 7.99 -6.84
C ALA A 31 -0.60 8.95 -5.65
N ARG A 32 -1.22 10.15 -5.72
CA ARG A 32 -1.21 11.11 -4.61
C ARG A 32 -1.81 10.57 -3.32
N THR A 33 -2.86 9.74 -3.41
CA THR A 33 -3.48 9.12 -2.22
C THR A 33 -2.52 8.13 -1.56
N VAL A 34 -1.80 7.34 -2.35
CA VAL A 34 -0.80 6.37 -1.85
C VAL A 34 0.41 7.11 -1.27
N ALA A 35 0.96 8.09 -2.00
CA ALA A 35 2.08 8.91 -1.55
C ALA A 35 1.79 9.62 -0.22
N SER A 36 0.56 10.14 -0.04
CA SER A 36 0.15 10.79 1.22
C SER A 36 0.16 9.89 2.47
N LEU A 37 0.36 8.58 2.32
CA LEU A 37 0.57 7.69 3.46
C LEU A 37 1.96 7.84 4.07
N PHE A 38 2.95 8.27 3.29
CA PHE A 38 4.31 8.54 3.73
C PHE A 38 4.44 9.87 4.48
N ASP A 39 3.51 10.80 4.27
CA ASP A 39 3.45 12.09 4.98
C ASP A 39 2.94 11.96 6.44
N LYS A 40 2.74 10.73 6.94
CA LYS A 40 2.13 10.49 8.26
C LYS A 40 3.16 9.95 9.24
N ASP A 41 3.16 10.51 10.44
CA ASP A 41 3.97 10.04 11.57
C ASP A 41 3.44 8.76 12.24
N SER A 42 2.55 8.02 11.58
CA SER A 42 1.86 6.86 12.15
C SER A 42 1.66 5.76 11.10
N SER A 43 1.75 4.51 11.54
CA SER A 43 1.47 3.35 10.69
C SER A 43 0.09 3.45 10.02
N SER A 44 0.05 3.14 8.72
CA SER A 44 -1.16 3.18 7.91
C SER A 44 -1.43 1.82 7.27
N LEU A 45 -2.70 1.46 7.18
CA LEU A 45 -3.15 0.29 6.43
C LEU A 45 -3.88 0.73 5.18
N LEU A 46 -3.47 0.20 4.03
CA LEU A 46 -4.10 0.43 2.73
C LEU A 46 -4.69 -0.89 2.22
N CYS A 47 -6.01 -0.95 2.07
CA CYS A 47 -6.68 -2.03 1.36
C CYS A 47 -7.17 -1.51 0.02
N THR A 48 -6.91 -2.26 -1.06
CA THR A 48 -7.36 -1.89 -2.41
C THR A 48 -7.64 -3.13 -3.26
N HIS A 49 -8.14 -2.92 -4.47
CA HIS A 49 -8.44 -3.98 -5.43
C HIS A 49 -7.21 -4.31 -6.27
N ARG A 50 -7.08 -5.56 -6.73
CA ARG A 50 -5.96 -6.00 -7.59
C ARG A 50 -5.73 -5.09 -8.80
N PRO A 51 -6.76 -4.63 -9.55
CA PRO A 51 -6.55 -3.74 -10.69
C PRO A 51 -5.93 -2.37 -10.36
N VAL A 52 -5.81 -2.02 -9.08
CA VAL A 52 -5.21 -0.77 -8.59
C VAL A 52 -3.76 -0.99 -8.11
N LEU A 53 -3.36 -2.24 -7.88
CA LEU A 53 -2.02 -2.58 -7.39
C LEU A 53 -0.88 -2.13 -8.31
N PRO A 54 -0.97 -2.13 -9.66
CA PRO A 54 0.09 -1.59 -10.50
C PRO A 54 0.46 -0.15 -10.12
N GLN A 55 -0.53 0.74 -9.99
CA GLN A 55 -0.30 2.14 -9.61
C GLN A 55 0.22 2.27 -8.16
N VAL A 56 -0.17 1.37 -7.26
CA VAL A 56 0.38 1.33 -5.90
C VAL A 56 1.87 0.98 -5.96
N MET A 57 2.24 -0.09 -6.67
CA MET A 57 3.64 -0.52 -6.80
C MET A 57 4.50 0.55 -7.47
N ASP A 58 3.98 1.27 -8.46
CA ASP A 58 4.69 2.38 -9.09
C ASP A 58 5.07 3.46 -8.06
N VAL A 59 4.13 3.86 -7.20
CA VAL A 59 4.43 4.81 -6.12
C VAL A 59 5.40 4.20 -5.11
N LEU A 60 5.19 2.96 -4.66
CA LEU A 60 6.08 2.34 -3.68
C LEU A 60 7.55 2.30 -4.15
N ARG A 61 7.79 2.09 -5.45
CA ARG A 61 9.14 2.13 -6.03
C ARG A 61 9.83 3.49 -5.88
N GLU A 62 9.08 4.59 -5.88
CA GLU A 62 9.62 5.95 -5.66
C GLU A 62 10.13 6.14 -4.22
N TYR A 63 9.60 5.36 -3.27
CA TYR A 63 9.97 5.41 -1.86
C TYR A 63 10.97 4.33 -1.44
N LEU A 64 11.38 3.44 -2.34
CA LEU A 64 12.38 2.42 -2.02
C LEU A 64 13.74 3.06 -1.68
N PHE A 65 14.41 2.48 -0.68
CA PHE A 65 15.81 2.80 -0.43
C PHE A 65 16.67 2.45 -1.66
N GLU A 66 17.74 3.20 -1.91
CA GLU A 66 18.58 2.99 -3.09
C GLU A 66 19.13 1.55 -3.12
N GLY A 67 19.03 0.90 -4.29
CA GLY A 67 19.45 -0.49 -4.46
C GLY A 67 18.45 -1.56 -3.99
N SER A 68 17.27 -1.19 -3.50
CA SER A 68 16.26 -2.14 -3.01
C SER A 68 15.12 -2.46 -4.00
N ALA A 69 15.25 -2.11 -5.28
CA ALA A 69 14.20 -2.26 -6.30
C ALA A 69 13.57 -3.66 -6.38
N GLU A 70 14.36 -4.71 -6.13
CA GLU A 70 13.96 -6.12 -6.31
C GLU A 70 13.06 -6.67 -5.19
N VAL A 71 12.84 -5.92 -4.11
CA VAL A 71 12.07 -6.40 -2.94
C VAL A 71 10.56 -6.30 -3.11
N LEU A 72 10.07 -5.52 -4.09
CA LEU A 72 8.64 -5.42 -4.39
C LEU A 72 8.23 -6.43 -5.47
N PRO A 73 7.01 -6.98 -5.39
CA PRO A 73 6.44 -7.75 -6.50
C PRO A 73 6.43 -6.92 -7.81
N THR A 74 6.89 -7.52 -8.90
CA THR A 74 7.07 -6.83 -10.18
C THR A 74 5.94 -7.07 -11.17
N GLU A 75 5.16 -8.14 -10.99
CA GLU A 75 4.12 -8.58 -11.93
C GLU A 75 2.83 -9.02 -11.24
N ASP A 76 1.74 -9.08 -12.03
CA ASP A 76 0.45 -9.63 -11.58
C ASP A 76 0.53 -11.16 -11.45
N PRO A 77 0.00 -11.79 -10.38
CA PRO A 77 -0.85 -11.21 -9.33
C PRO A 77 -0.03 -10.75 -8.10
N TYR A 78 0.48 -9.50 -8.11
CA TYR A 78 1.34 -8.88 -7.09
C TYR A 78 1.13 -9.41 -5.65
N LEU A 79 -0.13 -9.55 -5.26
CA LEU A 79 -0.58 -10.23 -4.04
C LEU A 79 -1.74 -11.21 -4.34
N GLU A 80 -1.74 -12.34 -3.64
CA GLU A 80 -2.92 -13.23 -3.57
C GLU A 80 -4.02 -12.58 -2.70
N PRO A 81 -5.29 -12.97 -2.87
CA PRO A 81 -6.36 -12.45 -2.00
C PRO A 81 -6.06 -12.73 -0.53
N GLY A 82 -6.05 -11.68 0.29
CA GLY A 82 -5.76 -11.76 1.72
C GLY A 82 -4.27 -11.61 2.07
N ASP A 83 -3.35 -11.68 1.11
CA ASP A 83 -1.95 -11.34 1.34
C ASP A 83 -1.80 -9.83 1.62
N ALA A 84 -0.74 -9.49 2.34
CA ALA A 84 -0.32 -8.11 2.60
C ALA A 84 1.18 -7.94 2.38
N LEU A 85 1.58 -6.70 2.05
CA LEU A 85 2.95 -6.24 2.21
C LEU A 85 3.03 -5.38 3.47
N VAL A 86 3.97 -5.71 4.35
CA VAL A 86 4.37 -4.85 5.47
C VAL A 86 5.62 -4.11 5.03
N LEU A 87 5.53 -2.78 5.02
CA LEU A 87 6.61 -1.89 4.60
C LEU A 87 7.18 -1.23 5.86
N GLN A 88 8.46 -1.47 6.15
CA GLN A 88 9.17 -0.72 7.19
C GLN A 88 9.77 0.53 6.55
N VAL A 89 9.37 1.69 7.07
CA VAL A 89 9.69 3.01 6.51
C VAL A 89 10.47 3.83 7.53
N THR A 90 11.52 4.53 7.10
CA THR A 90 12.25 5.47 7.96
C THR A 90 11.37 6.66 8.38
N GLU A 91 11.60 7.18 9.57
CA GLU A 91 10.98 8.42 10.04
C GLU A 91 11.71 9.66 9.48
N GLY A 92 11.02 10.80 9.44
CA GLY A 92 11.59 12.10 9.04
C GLY A 92 11.05 12.66 7.72
N ASP A 93 11.63 13.76 7.27
CA ASP A 93 11.15 14.55 6.11
C ASP A 93 11.34 13.86 4.75
N ASP A 94 12.12 12.77 4.70
CA ASP A 94 12.41 12.00 3.49
C ASP A 94 12.22 10.48 3.73
N PRO A 95 10.97 10.02 3.91
CA PRO A 95 10.69 8.64 4.28
C PRO A 95 11.11 7.66 3.17
N ARG A 96 11.76 6.55 3.56
CA ARG A 96 12.19 5.48 2.65
C ARG A 96 11.80 4.11 3.18
N ILE A 97 11.30 3.26 2.29
CA ILE A 97 11.07 1.85 2.55
C ILE A 97 12.43 1.16 2.61
N VAL A 98 12.78 0.66 3.79
CA VAL A 98 14.05 -0.02 4.07
C VAL A 98 13.90 -1.54 4.16
N SER A 99 12.67 -2.02 4.31
CA SER A 99 12.35 -3.45 4.29
C SER A 99 10.92 -3.67 3.82
N VAL A 100 10.68 -4.84 3.22
CA VAL A 100 9.38 -5.30 2.75
C VAL A 100 9.22 -6.75 3.16
N GLU A 101 8.14 -7.05 3.87
CA GLU A 101 7.75 -8.41 4.24
C GLU A 101 6.42 -8.76 3.57
N ARG A 102 6.36 -9.93 2.93
CA ARG A 102 5.10 -10.49 2.43
C ARG A 102 4.47 -11.36 3.50
N VAL A 103 3.32 -10.93 4.00
CA VAL A 103 2.50 -11.69 4.94
C VAL A 103 1.41 -12.38 4.14
N ARG A 104 1.36 -13.71 4.23
CA ARG A 104 0.29 -14.50 3.59
C ARG A 104 -0.87 -14.66 4.54
N ALA A 105 -2.09 -14.65 4.00
CA ALA A 105 -3.26 -15.02 4.79
C ALA A 105 -3.09 -16.46 5.30
N ALA A 106 -3.27 -16.67 6.60
CA ALA A 106 -3.52 -18.00 7.13
C ALA A 106 -4.91 -18.41 6.64
N LEU A 107 -4.94 -19.21 5.58
CA LEU A 107 -6.15 -19.90 5.16
C LEU A 107 -6.13 -21.25 5.86
N ASP A 108 -7.10 -21.47 6.75
CA ASP A 108 -7.44 -22.81 7.23
C ASP A 108 -8.01 -23.67 6.07
#